data_AF-A0A093GN76-F1
#
_entry.id   AF-A0A093GN76-F1
#
_cell.length_a   1.000
_cell.length_b   1.000
_cell.length_c   1.000
_cell.angle_alpha   90.00
_cell.angle_beta   90.00
_cell.angle_gamma   90.00
#
_symmetry.space_group_name_H-M   'P 1'
#
loop_
_entity.id
_entity.type
_entity.pdbx_description
1 polymer ?
#
loop_
_entity_poly.entity_id
_entity_poly.type
_entity_poly.pdbx_seq_one_letter_code
_entity_poly.pdbx_strand_id
1 'polypeptide(L)'
;MAHPGRRGYDNREIVLKYIHYKLSQRGYDWAASEDRAPLPPGLSSAAAAAVPAAAGTSSDHTGLVPPHPEPPGSAAASHVPPAEGLRPAPQVVHLALRQAGDEFSRRYQRDFAQMSGQLHLTPFTARGRFVAVVEELFRDGVNWGRIVAFFEFGGVMCVESVNREMSPLVDNIATWMTEYLNRHLHNWIQDNGGW
;
A
#
# COMPACT_ATOMS: atom_id res chain seq x y z
N MET A 1 38.07 1.75 -1.54
CA MET A 1 37.09 2.86 -1.56
C MET A 1 35.73 2.26 -1.31
N ALA A 2 35.07 2.61 -0.20
CA ALA A 2 33.75 2.08 0.14
C ALA A 2 32.68 2.81 -0.68
N HIS A 3 31.89 2.08 -1.46
CA HIS A 3 30.72 2.64 -2.14
C HIS A 3 29.66 3.01 -1.09
N PRO A 4 29.19 4.27 -1.02
CA PRO A 4 28.12 4.64 -0.10
C PRO A 4 26.87 3.84 -0.50
N GLY A 5 26.31 3.11 0.47
CA GLY A 5 25.31 2.08 0.22
C GLY A 5 24.16 2.52 -0.68
N ARG A 6 23.96 1.78 -1.78
CA ARG A 6 22.70 1.72 -2.54
C ARG A 6 21.62 1.14 -1.60
N ARG A 7 21.09 1.97 -0.70
CA ARG A 7 19.95 1.59 0.14
C ARG A 7 18.69 1.72 -0.71
N GLY A 8 18.13 0.59 -1.14
CA GLY A 8 16.88 0.54 -1.89
C GLY A 8 15.70 1.04 -1.06
N TYR A 9 14.69 1.59 -1.74
CA TYR A 9 13.40 1.90 -1.12
C TYR A 9 12.59 0.64 -0.86
N ASP A 10 11.64 0.73 0.07
CA ASP A 10 10.70 -0.35 0.32
C ASP A 10 9.75 -0.54 -0.86
N ASN A 11 10.03 -1.54 -1.70
CA ASN A 11 9.16 -1.92 -2.81
C ASN A 11 7.75 -2.29 -2.32
N ARG A 12 7.62 -2.79 -1.08
CA ARG A 12 6.32 -3.14 -0.53
C ARG A 12 5.46 -1.90 -0.33
N GLU A 13 6.02 -0.85 0.27
CA GLU A 13 5.34 0.43 0.42
C GLU A 13 4.87 0.99 -0.94
N ILE A 14 5.72 0.94 -1.97
CA ILE A 14 5.39 1.39 -3.33
C ILE A 14 4.17 0.62 -3.87
N VAL A 15 4.17 -0.71 -3.74
CA VAL A 15 3.07 -1.58 -4.15
C VAL A 15 1.78 -1.24 -3.40
N LEU A 16 1.83 -1.16 -2.07
CA LEU A 16 0.64 -0.90 -1.24
C LEU A 16 0.00 0.45 -1.58
N LYS A 17 0.81 1.52 -1.65
CA LYS A 17 0.31 2.87 -1.98
C LYS A 17 -0.25 2.99 -3.39
N TYR A 18 0.24 2.15 -4.31
CA TYR A 18 -0.27 2.10 -5.67
C TYR A 18 -1.57 1.30 -5.77
N ILE A 19 -1.68 0.14 -5.11
CA ILE A 19 -2.91 -0.65 -5.05
C ILE A 19 -4.03 0.16 -4.38
N HIS A 20 -3.75 0.78 -3.24
CA HIS A 20 -4.70 1.69 -2.57
C HIS A 20 -5.19 2.78 -3.53
N TYR A 21 -4.28 3.41 -4.28
CA TYR A 21 -4.65 4.40 -5.29
C TYR A 21 -5.62 3.83 -6.33
N LYS A 22 -5.29 2.70 -6.97
CA LYS A 22 -6.13 2.10 -8.01
C LYS A 22 -7.50 1.67 -7.50
N LEU A 23 -7.59 1.16 -6.27
CA LEU A 23 -8.86 0.81 -5.64
C LEU A 23 -9.69 2.05 -5.28
N SER A 24 -9.05 3.10 -4.75
CA SER A 24 -9.72 4.37 -4.44
C SER A 24 -10.31 5.06 -5.68
N GLN A 25 -9.65 4.96 -6.85
CA GLN A 25 -10.19 5.45 -8.12
C GLN A 25 -11.52 4.77 -8.51
N ARG A 26 -11.80 3.57 -7.98
CA ARG A 26 -13.03 2.82 -8.21
C ARG A 26 -14.04 2.96 -7.06
N GLY A 27 -13.74 3.78 -6.05
CA GLY A 27 -14.59 3.99 -4.88
C GLY A 27 -14.43 2.92 -3.78
N TYR A 28 -13.37 2.10 -3.84
CA TYR A 28 -13.07 1.11 -2.81
C TYR A 28 -12.07 1.66 -1.80
N ASP A 29 -12.40 1.54 -0.51
CA ASP A 29 -11.50 1.83 0.60
C ASP A 29 -10.83 0.53 1.07
N TRP A 30 -9.59 0.31 0.65
CA TRP A 30 -8.82 -0.87 1.00
C TRP A 30 -7.64 -0.48 1.88
N ALA A 31 -7.58 -1.07 3.07
CA ALA A 31 -6.41 -1.07 3.94
C ALA A 31 -5.74 -2.44 3.89
N ALA A 32 -4.42 -2.45 3.71
CA ALA A 32 -3.61 -3.66 3.79
C ALA A 32 -3.80 -4.32 5.16
N SER A 33 -3.72 -5.65 5.20
CA SER A 33 -3.94 -6.42 6.44
C SER A 33 -3.09 -5.94 7.64
N GLU A 34 -1.92 -5.36 7.39
CA GLU A 34 -1.02 -4.83 8.43
C GLU A 34 -1.47 -3.49 9.02
N ASP A 35 -2.21 -2.68 8.28
CA ASP A 35 -2.77 -1.40 8.74
C ASP A 35 -4.18 -1.58 9.34
N ARG A 36 -4.76 -2.78 9.22
CA ARG A 36 -6.06 -3.09 9.80
C ARG A 36 -5.91 -3.22 11.31
N ALA A 37 -6.39 -2.22 12.05
CA ALA A 37 -6.49 -2.29 13.50
C ALA A 37 -7.13 -3.64 13.92
N PRO A 38 -6.59 -4.34 14.94
CA PRO A 38 -7.21 -5.55 15.44
C PRO A 38 -8.67 -5.25 15.79
N LEU A 39 -9.60 -5.95 15.13
CA LEU A 39 -11.00 -5.90 15.53
C LEU A 39 -11.06 -6.30 17.01
N PRO A 40 -11.68 -5.51 17.89
CA PRO A 40 -11.86 -5.90 19.27
C PRO A 40 -12.62 -7.25 19.31
N PRO A 41 -12.16 -8.25 20.07
CA PRO A 41 -12.87 -9.50 20.19
C PRO A 41 -14.17 -9.25 20.95
N GLY A 42 -15.30 -9.36 20.25
CA GLY A 42 -16.62 -9.41 20.87
C GLY A 42 -17.52 -8.22 20.54
N LEU A 43 -18.20 -8.29 19.41
CA LEU A 43 -19.57 -7.79 19.32
C LEU A 43 -20.46 -8.97 18.94
N SER A 44 -20.60 -9.89 19.91
CA SER A 44 -21.82 -10.68 19.98
C SER A 44 -22.92 -9.70 20.40
N SER A 45 -23.93 -9.59 19.53
CA SER A 45 -25.09 -8.72 19.69
C SER A 45 -25.71 -8.88 21.08
N ALA A 46 -25.52 -7.87 21.93
CA ALA A 46 -26.31 -7.68 23.13
C ALA A 46 -26.78 -6.23 23.13
N ALA A 47 -28.05 -6.06 22.75
CA ALA A 47 -28.78 -4.81 22.86
C ALA A 47 -28.70 -4.31 24.31
N ALA A 48 -28.09 -3.14 24.49
CA ALA A 48 -28.23 -2.36 25.72
C ALA A 48 -28.94 -1.04 25.35
N ALA A 49 -30.21 -0.99 25.74
CA ALA A 49 -31.01 0.22 25.71
C ALA A 49 -30.36 1.28 26.60
N ALA A 50 -30.09 2.45 26.04
CA ALA A 50 -29.80 3.66 26.79
C ALA A 50 -30.84 4.73 26.41
N VAL A 51 -31.74 4.99 27.35
CA VAL A 51 -32.71 6.10 27.34
C VAL A 51 -31.97 7.41 27.69
N PRO A 52 -32.39 8.57 27.16
CA PRO A 52 -31.67 9.83 27.32
C PRO A 52 -32.17 10.61 28.55
N ALA A 53 -31.29 11.41 29.16
CA ALA A 53 -31.69 12.48 30.09
C ALA A 53 -30.91 13.75 29.77
N ALA A 54 -31.65 14.85 29.75
CA ALA A 54 -31.29 16.13 29.18
C ALA A 54 -30.87 17.18 30.23
N ALA A 55 -30.15 18.18 29.72
CA ALA A 55 -30.25 19.63 29.99
C ALA A 55 -29.62 20.28 31.25
N GLY A 56 -28.82 21.32 30.94
CA GLY A 56 -28.69 22.59 31.69
C GLY A 56 -27.56 22.65 32.73
N THR A 57 -26.80 23.74 32.94
CA THR A 57 -26.75 25.11 32.40
C THR A 57 -25.41 25.75 32.79
N SER A 58 -24.90 26.64 31.91
CA SER A 58 -24.05 27.83 32.10
C SER A 58 -23.44 28.15 33.49
N SER A 59 -22.14 28.50 33.57
CA SER A 59 -21.67 29.91 33.52
C SER A 59 -20.19 30.05 33.92
N ASP A 60 -19.50 30.96 33.22
CA ASP A 60 -18.12 31.44 33.38
C ASP A 60 -17.72 31.89 34.80
N HIS A 61 -16.43 31.72 35.12
CA HIS A 61 -15.62 32.80 35.70
C HIS A 61 -14.12 32.57 35.48
N THR A 62 -13.48 33.67 35.12
CA THR A 62 -12.07 33.95 34.88
C THR A 62 -11.20 33.80 36.13
N GLY A 63 -9.90 33.47 35.96
CA GLY A 63 -8.87 33.98 36.87
C GLY A 63 -7.59 33.17 37.07
N LEU A 64 -6.52 33.61 36.40
CA LEU A 64 -5.14 33.75 36.89
C LEU A 64 -4.19 32.53 36.97
N VAL A 65 -2.91 32.88 36.74
CA VAL A 65 -1.68 32.14 36.38
C VAL A 65 -0.60 32.55 37.43
N PRO A 66 0.65 32.01 37.50
CA PRO A 66 1.25 30.70 37.84
C PRO A 66 2.20 30.90 39.09
N PRO A 67 3.50 30.51 39.19
CA PRO A 67 4.32 29.31 38.82
C PRO A 67 5.17 28.76 40.02
N HIS A 68 5.74 27.55 39.96
CA HIS A 68 7.09 27.15 40.48
C HIS A 68 7.34 25.62 40.28
N PRO A 69 8.58 25.07 40.40
CA PRO A 69 9.29 24.42 39.30
C PRO A 69 10.02 23.10 39.72
N GLU A 70 10.81 22.54 38.80
CA GLU A 70 12.05 21.77 39.04
C GLU A 70 11.99 20.36 39.69
N PRO A 71 13.03 19.49 39.52
CA PRO A 71 13.96 19.32 38.38
C PRO A 71 14.33 17.80 38.15
N PRO A 72 15.54 17.39 37.72
CA PRO A 72 15.74 16.61 36.49
C PRO A 72 16.32 15.20 36.73
N GLY A 73 16.25 14.33 35.72
CA GLY A 73 16.71 12.94 35.85
C GLY A 73 17.16 12.34 34.53
N SER A 74 18.32 12.80 34.07
CA SER A 74 19.34 12.13 33.26
C SER A 74 18.97 10.90 32.39
N ALA A 75 19.23 11.08 31.09
CA ALA A 75 20.00 10.16 30.26
C ALA A 75 19.58 8.69 30.19
N ALA A 76 18.83 8.36 29.15
CA ALA A 76 19.30 7.37 28.18
C ALA A 76 18.57 7.64 26.86
N ALA A 77 19.21 8.42 25.98
CA ALA A 77 18.97 8.24 24.56
C ALA A 77 19.37 6.79 24.27
N SER A 78 18.39 5.88 24.28
CA SER A 78 18.53 4.59 23.62
C SER A 78 18.76 4.92 22.16
N HIS A 79 20.02 5.09 21.80
CA HIS A 79 20.49 5.03 20.44
C HIS A 79 20.32 3.57 20.01
N VAL A 80 19.06 3.18 19.81
CA VAL A 80 18.73 2.03 19.00
C VAL A 80 19.39 2.35 17.66
N PRO A 81 20.37 1.56 17.20
CA PRO A 81 20.84 1.71 15.83
C PRO A 81 19.58 1.61 14.96
N PRO A 82 19.29 2.57 14.05
CA PRO A 82 18.14 2.39 13.19
C PRO A 82 18.36 1.05 12.53
N ALA A 83 17.41 0.13 12.74
CA ALA A 83 17.35 -1.11 12.00
C ALA A 83 17.72 -0.77 10.56
N GLU A 84 18.57 -1.57 9.92
CA GLU A 84 18.88 -1.45 8.49
C GLU A 84 17.58 -1.72 7.71
N GLY A 85 16.69 -0.74 7.78
CA GLY A 85 15.34 -0.74 7.30
C GLY A 85 15.34 -0.01 5.98
N LEU A 86 14.67 -0.61 5.01
CA LEU A 86 14.40 0.00 3.73
C LEU A 86 13.79 1.39 4.00
N ARG A 87 14.26 2.39 3.24
CA ARG A 87 13.75 3.75 3.41
C ARG A 87 12.38 3.86 2.74
N PRO A 88 11.46 4.66 3.30
CA PRO A 88 10.23 4.93 2.60
C PRO A 88 10.52 5.64 1.28
N ALA A 89 9.77 5.29 0.24
CA ALA A 89 9.95 5.85 -1.09
C ALA A 89 9.56 7.35 -1.10
N PRO A 90 10.34 8.22 -1.76
CA PRO A 90 9.99 9.62 -1.93
C PRO A 90 8.61 9.79 -2.59
N GLN A 91 7.87 10.82 -2.20
CA GLN A 91 6.52 11.09 -2.75
C GLN A 91 6.51 11.21 -4.28
N VAL A 92 7.61 11.69 -4.88
CA VAL A 92 7.76 11.79 -6.33
C VAL A 92 7.70 10.43 -7.04
N VAL A 93 8.18 9.36 -6.41
CA VAL A 93 8.13 8.00 -6.98
C VAL A 93 6.67 7.55 -7.10
N HIS A 94 5.89 7.72 -6.03
CA HIS A 94 4.46 7.39 -6.06
C HIS A 94 3.70 8.24 -7.07
N LEU A 95 3.98 9.54 -7.14
CA LEU A 95 3.32 10.44 -8.09
C LEU A 95 3.64 10.05 -9.54
N ALA A 96 4.92 9.84 -9.86
CA ALA A 96 5.37 9.46 -11.20
C ALA A 96 4.76 8.13 -11.64
N LEU A 97 4.74 7.13 -10.74
CA LEU A 97 4.15 5.82 -11.04
C LEU A 97 2.64 5.92 -11.28
N ARG A 98 1.92 6.74 -10.50
CA ARG A 98 0.49 7.00 -10.72
C ARG A 98 0.23 7.68 -12.06
N GLN A 99 0.98 8.74 -12.38
CA GLN A 99 0.83 9.46 -13.65
C GLN A 99 1.15 8.56 -14.86
N ALA A 100 2.23 7.79 -14.79
CA ALA A 100 2.62 6.85 -15.83
C ALA A 100 1.58 5.73 -15.98
N GLY A 101 1.08 5.20 -14.86
CA GLY A 101 0.01 4.21 -14.83
C GLY A 101 -1.29 4.72 -15.45
N ASP A 102 -1.74 5.92 -15.08
CA ASP A 102 -2.95 6.52 -15.63
C ASP A 102 -2.83 6.75 -17.14
N GLU A 103 -1.66 7.18 -17.62
CA GLU A 103 -1.39 7.32 -19.05
C GLU A 103 -1.40 5.95 -19.76
N PHE A 104 -0.79 4.93 -19.16
CA PHE A 104 -0.79 3.57 -19.67
C PHE A 104 -2.23 3.01 -19.75
N SER A 105 -3.00 3.15 -18.67
CA SER A 105 -4.42 2.78 -18.59
C SER A 105 -5.25 3.45 -19.69
N ARG A 106 -5.06 4.76 -19.94
CA ARG A 106 -5.78 5.48 -21.01
C ARG A 106 -5.46 4.93 -22.39
N ARG A 107 -4.18 4.66 -22.67
CA ARG A 107 -3.74 4.18 -23.99
C ARG A 107 -4.22 2.75 -24.29
N TYR A 108 -4.20 1.88 -23.29
CA TYR A 108 -4.50 0.44 -23.44
C TYR A 108 -5.87 0.06 -22.86
N GLN A 109 -6.77 1.03 -22.70
CA GLN A 109 -8.06 0.84 -22.03
C GLN A 109 -8.88 -0.31 -22.63
N ARG A 110 -8.90 -0.43 -23.97
CA ARG A 110 -9.64 -1.49 -24.68
C ARG A 110 -9.05 -2.87 -24.40
N ASP A 111 -7.73 -2.99 -24.41
CA ASP A 111 -7.03 -4.26 -24.17
C ASP A 111 -7.23 -4.71 -22.72
N PHE A 112 -7.17 -3.78 -21.76
CA PHE A 112 -7.46 -4.09 -20.36
C PHE A 112 -8.91 -4.47 -20.11
N ALA A 113 -9.88 -3.80 -20.76
CA ALA A 113 -11.29 -4.17 -20.64
C ALA A 113 -11.54 -5.60 -21.16
N GLN A 114 -10.91 -5.96 -22.28
CA GLN A 114 -10.95 -7.31 -22.82
C GLN A 114 -10.25 -8.32 -21.90
N MET A 115 -9.08 -7.97 -21.36
CA MET A 115 -8.32 -8.82 -20.43
C MET A 115 -9.09 -9.08 -19.13
N SER A 116 -9.73 -8.05 -18.55
CA SER A 116 -10.59 -8.17 -17.37
C SER A 116 -11.76 -9.11 -17.62
N GLY A 117 -12.40 -9.03 -18.79
CA GLY A 117 -13.50 -9.91 -19.17
C GLY A 117 -13.10 -11.39 -19.38
N GLN A 118 -11.84 -11.64 -19.73
CA GLN A 118 -11.29 -12.99 -19.95
C GLN A 118 -10.55 -13.55 -18.73
N LEU A 119 -10.27 -12.71 -17.73
CA LEU A 119 -9.66 -13.11 -16.47
C LEU A 119 -10.66 -13.95 -15.67
N HIS A 120 -10.62 -15.27 -15.89
CA HIS A 120 -11.22 -16.25 -14.98
C HIS A 120 -10.43 -16.30 -13.67
N LEU A 121 -10.54 -15.20 -12.92
CA LEU A 121 -9.90 -15.03 -11.64
C LEU A 121 -10.68 -15.81 -10.60
N THR A 122 -10.03 -16.80 -10.00
CA THR A 122 -10.49 -17.50 -8.81
C THR A 122 -9.34 -17.52 -7.81
N PRO A 123 -9.59 -17.73 -6.50
CA PRO A 123 -8.52 -17.77 -5.51
C PRO A 123 -7.46 -18.84 -5.84
N PHE A 124 -7.87 -19.95 -6.48
CA PHE A 124 -6.99 -21.04 -6.87
C PHE A 124 -6.15 -20.71 -8.12
N THR A 125 -6.74 -20.04 -9.12
CA THR A 125 -6.07 -19.75 -10.39
C THR A 125 -5.28 -18.44 -10.39
N ALA A 126 -5.58 -17.52 -9.47
CA ALA A 126 -5.02 -16.17 -9.45
C ALA A 126 -3.49 -16.13 -9.46
N ARG A 127 -2.85 -16.91 -8.59
CA ARG A 127 -1.38 -16.94 -8.51
C ARG A 127 -0.75 -17.43 -9.82
N GLY A 128 -1.28 -18.52 -10.39
CA GLY A 128 -0.77 -19.06 -11.64
C GLY A 128 -0.93 -18.09 -12.81
N ARG A 129 -2.07 -17.38 -12.87
CA ARG A 129 -2.31 -16.32 -13.86
C ARG A 129 -1.36 -15.15 -13.69
N PHE A 130 -1.13 -14.70 -12.45
CA PHE A 130 -0.18 -13.64 -12.16
C PHE A 130 1.22 -13.99 -12.68
N VAL A 131 1.74 -15.16 -12.28
CA VAL A 131 3.07 -15.61 -12.69
C VAL A 131 3.18 -15.71 -14.21
N ALA A 132 2.22 -16.36 -14.87
CA ALA A 132 2.26 -16.55 -16.32
C ALA A 132 2.30 -15.22 -17.10
N VAL A 133 1.48 -14.23 -16.70
CA VAL A 133 1.46 -12.93 -17.37
C VAL A 133 2.75 -12.14 -17.10
N VAL A 134 3.27 -12.18 -15.88
CA VAL A 134 4.46 -11.43 -15.51
C VAL A 134 5.72 -12.03 -16.15
N GLU A 135 5.83 -13.35 -16.25
CA GLU A 135 6.91 -14.02 -16.97
C GLU A 135 6.89 -13.67 -18.47
N GLU A 136 5.71 -13.64 -19.09
CA GLU A 136 5.56 -13.19 -20.48
C GLU A 136 5.98 -11.71 -20.63
N LEU A 137 5.50 -10.85 -19.72
CA LEU A 137 5.76 -9.41 -19.75
C LEU A 137 7.24 -9.07 -19.76
N PHE A 138 8.06 -9.85 -19.04
CA PHE A 138 9.50 -9.63 -18.89
C PHE A 138 10.37 -10.60 -19.69
N ARG A 139 9.81 -11.44 -20.56
CA ARG A 139 10.55 -12.45 -21.34
C ARG A 139 11.73 -11.85 -22.10
N ASP A 140 11.52 -10.75 -22.82
CA ASP A 140 12.58 -10.12 -23.64
C ASP A 140 13.38 -9.06 -22.88
N GLY A 141 13.30 -9.04 -21.55
CA GLY A 141 14.01 -8.10 -20.70
C GLY A 141 13.13 -7.06 -20.00
N VAL A 142 13.78 -6.24 -19.19
CA VAL A 142 13.13 -5.25 -18.31
C VAL A 142 13.33 -3.84 -18.87
N ASN A 143 12.28 -3.03 -18.83
CA ASN A 143 12.33 -1.59 -19.06
C ASN A 143 11.25 -0.90 -18.21
N TRP A 144 11.36 0.42 -18.05
CA TRP A 144 10.43 1.20 -17.23
C TRP A 144 8.97 1.10 -17.70
N GLY A 145 8.73 1.02 -19.01
CA GLY A 145 7.37 0.82 -19.54
C GLY A 145 6.76 -0.52 -19.12
N ARG A 146 7.54 -1.61 -19.14
CA ARG A 146 7.12 -2.93 -18.65
C ARG A 146 6.92 -2.95 -17.13
N ILE A 147 7.71 -2.20 -16.37
CA ILE A 147 7.50 -2.02 -14.93
C ILE A 147 6.16 -1.32 -14.67
N VAL A 148 5.85 -0.24 -15.39
CA VAL A 148 4.54 0.42 -15.28
C VAL A 148 3.40 -0.53 -15.66
N ALA A 149 3.55 -1.31 -16.74
CA ALA A 149 2.57 -2.30 -17.15
C ALA A 149 2.34 -3.39 -16.09
N PHE A 150 3.40 -3.80 -15.38
CA PHE A 150 3.32 -4.75 -14.26
C PHE A 150 2.48 -4.19 -13.11
N PHE A 151 2.66 -2.92 -12.75
CA PHE A 151 1.84 -2.25 -11.74
C PHE A 151 0.37 -2.14 -12.18
N GLU A 152 0.13 -1.74 -13.42
CA GLU A 152 -1.22 -1.65 -13.98
C GLU A 152 -1.93 -3.00 -14.01
N PHE A 153 -1.24 -4.07 -14.42
CA PHE A 153 -1.77 -5.44 -14.40
C PHE A 153 -2.14 -5.89 -12.97
N GLY A 154 -1.26 -5.67 -11.99
CA GLY A 154 -1.56 -5.97 -10.59
C GLY A 154 -2.77 -5.18 -10.07
N GLY A 155 -2.87 -3.90 -10.44
CA GLY A 155 -4.03 -3.06 -10.13
C GLY A 155 -5.35 -3.60 -10.72
N VAL A 156 -5.33 -4.07 -11.97
CA VAL A 156 -6.49 -4.71 -12.62
C VAL A 156 -6.90 -5.97 -11.87
N MET A 157 -5.95 -6.83 -11.50
CA MET A 157 -6.26 -8.02 -10.69
C MET A 157 -6.88 -7.66 -9.34
N CYS A 158 -6.42 -6.60 -8.68
CA CYS A 158 -6.98 -6.14 -7.41
C CYS A 158 -8.43 -5.65 -7.57
N VAL A 159 -8.69 -4.81 -8.57
CA VAL A 159 -10.03 -4.31 -8.86
C VAL A 159 -10.98 -5.46 -9.20
N GLU A 160 -10.54 -6.40 -10.03
CA GLU A 160 -11.34 -7.58 -10.39
C GLU A 160 -11.62 -8.48 -9.18
N SER A 161 -10.66 -8.59 -8.26
CA SER A 161 -10.85 -9.34 -7.01
C SER A 161 -11.96 -8.73 -6.15
N VAL A 162 -11.97 -7.40 -5.97
CA VAL A 162 -12.99 -6.71 -5.18
C VAL A 162 -14.36 -6.77 -5.87
N ASN A 163 -14.42 -6.59 -7.19
CA ASN A 163 -15.67 -6.69 -7.97
C ASN A 163 -16.34 -8.07 -7.85
N ARG A 164 -15.57 -9.12 -7.54
CA ARG A 164 -16.05 -10.50 -7.37
C ARG A 164 -16.15 -10.93 -5.91
N GLU A 165 -16.14 -9.97 -4.97
CA GLU A 165 -16.23 -10.22 -3.53
C GLU A 165 -15.09 -11.09 -2.97
N MET A 166 -13.94 -11.09 -3.64
CA MET A 166 -12.72 -11.80 -3.25
C MET A 166 -11.67 -10.84 -2.67
N SER A 167 -12.08 -9.84 -1.88
CA SER A 167 -11.19 -8.81 -1.32
C SER A 167 -9.94 -9.35 -0.59
N PRO A 168 -9.95 -10.50 0.11
CA PRO A 168 -8.72 -11.07 0.70
C PRO A 168 -7.63 -11.42 -0.34
N LEU A 169 -7.98 -11.55 -1.61
CA LEU A 169 -7.02 -11.81 -2.69
C LEU A 169 -6.14 -10.59 -2.98
N VAL A 170 -6.58 -9.37 -2.62
CA VAL A 170 -5.80 -8.14 -2.83
C VAL A 170 -4.50 -8.17 -2.04
N ASP A 171 -4.51 -8.61 -0.77
CA ASP A 171 -3.31 -8.75 0.05
C ASP A 171 -2.31 -9.77 -0.53
N ASN A 172 -2.84 -10.87 -1.10
CA ASN A 172 -2.02 -11.87 -1.78
C ASN A 172 -1.37 -11.30 -3.05
N ILE A 173 -2.12 -10.54 -3.85
CA ILE A 173 -1.59 -9.88 -5.06
C ILE A 173 -0.50 -8.88 -4.68
N ALA A 174 -0.72 -8.04 -3.66
CA ALA A 174 0.29 -7.12 -3.16
C ALA A 174 1.58 -7.84 -2.72
N THR A 175 1.43 -9.00 -2.08
CA THR A 175 2.55 -9.86 -1.69
C THR A 175 3.30 -10.37 -2.90
N TRP A 176 2.62 -10.94 -3.90
CA TRP A 176 3.27 -11.46 -5.11
C TRP A 176 3.97 -10.37 -5.91
N MET A 177 3.37 -9.18 -6.01
CA MET A 177 3.99 -8.04 -6.67
C MET A 177 5.28 -7.62 -5.97
N THR A 178 5.24 -7.54 -4.65
CA THR A 178 6.40 -7.18 -3.83
C THR A 178 7.52 -8.22 -3.96
N GLU A 179 7.17 -9.52 -3.87
CA GLU A 179 8.13 -10.62 -4.06
C GLU A 179 8.79 -10.54 -5.43
N TYR A 180 8.00 -10.27 -6.49
CA TYR A 180 8.53 -10.20 -7.84
C TYR A 180 9.46 -8.99 -8.02
N LEU A 181 9.08 -7.82 -7.51
CA LEU A 181 9.93 -6.63 -7.52
C LEU A 181 11.26 -6.91 -6.81
N ASN A 182 11.22 -7.51 -5.63
CA ASN A 182 12.42 -7.77 -4.82
C ASN A 182 13.35 -8.81 -5.47
N ARG A 183 12.79 -9.87 -6.06
CA ARG A 183 13.58 -10.99 -6.59
C ARG A 183 14.07 -10.76 -8.02
N HIS A 184 13.26 -10.15 -8.87
CA HIS A 184 13.52 -10.11 -10.32
C HIS A 184 13.82 -8.71 -10.84
N LEU A 185 13.22 -7.66 -10.25
CA LEU A 185 13.34 -6.30 -10.78
C LEU A 185 14.30 -5.42 -9.99
N HIS A 186 14.59 -5.75 -8.73
CA HIS A 186 15.38 -4.91 -7.83
C HIS A 186 16.75 -4.56 -8.40
N ASN A 187 17.52 -5.56 -8.84
CA ASN A 187 18.87 -5.32 -9.37
C ASN A 187 18.82 -4.44 -10.63
N TRP A 188 17.90 -4.73 -11.55
CA TRP A 188 17.73 -3.93 -12.76
C TRP A 188 17.38 -2.48 -12.44
N ILE A 189 16.44 -2.25 -11.50
CA ILE A 189 16.07 -0.90 -11.06
C ILE A 189 17.30 -0.16 -10.51
N GLN A 190 18.08 -0.79 -9.63
CA GLN A 190 19.28 -0.18 -9.05
C GLN A 190 20.37 0.10 -10.11
N ASP A 191 20.53 -0.78 -11.08
CA ASP A 191 21.51 -0.63 -12.17
C ASP A 191 21.09 0.43 -13.19
N ASN A 192 19.80 0.78 -13.26
CA ASN A 192 19.25 1.78 -14.15
C ASN A 192 18.87 3.10 -13.44
N GLY A 193 19.55 3.41 -12.34
CA GLY A 193 19.45 4.70 -11.65
C GLY A 193 18.55 4.74 -10.40
N GLY A 194 17.94 3.61 -10.05
CA GLY A 194 16.98 3.52 -8.95
C GLY A 194 15.57 3.97 -9.36
N TRP A 195 14.66 3.97 -8.39
CA TRP A 195 13.35 4.63 -8.49
C TRP A 195 13.51 6.15 -8.42
#